data_AF-A0A960RU88-F1
#
_entry.id   AF-A0A960RU88-F1
#
_cell.length_a   1.000
_cell.length_b   1.000
_cell.length_c   1.000
_cell.angle_alpha   90.00
_cell.angle_beta   90.00
_cell.angle_gamma   90.00
#
_symmetry.space_group_name_H-M   'P 1'
#
loop_
_entity.id
_entity.type
_entity.pdbx_description
1 polymer ?
#
loop_
_entity_poly.entity_id
_entity_poly.type
_entity_poly.pdbx_seq_one_letter_code
_entity_poly.pdbx_strand_id
1 'polypeptide(L)'
;MKNKIIVLLGCIAALHGQTIEEKRDALLLQKEEKELRTFLGEINHQLRKLRLSMEEKYELVNEYHREGAQEEEYLDLLKDVNRIRREIQDLEKEWHDLAVTESKKEDEGYALWDQEETTLSQLIMEYGSSDFLYVVPPEVLAMKLHMHSDIPIPRESWNDLLEIILAHNGIGIKQLNAYTRQLYILKQDLVAVDQILNNPHDLLRVSPKSRVAYVFSPPPERIKGVSQFFERFRDPKMTFVYQVGYKIAIISSKEEVEKLLTLYEAV
;
A
#
# COMPACT_ATOMS: atom_id res chain seq x y z
N MET A 1 46.84 -23.68 -64.40
CA MET A 1 45.37 -23.73 -64.24
C MET A 1 45.08 -24.21 -62.84
N LYS A 2 44.63 -23.32 -61.95
CA LYS A 2 44.42 -23.60 -60.52
C LYS A 2 42.93 -23.82 -60.27
N ASN A 3 42.60 -24.98 -59.71
CA ASN A 3 41.24 -25.37 -59.36
C ASN A 3 40.66 -24.49 -58.25
N LYS A 4 39.42 -24.05 -58.46
CA LYS A 4 38.54 -23.42 -57.49
C LYS A 4 37.90 -24.52 -56.62
N ILE A 5 37.96 -24.38 -55.30
CA ILE A 5 36.98 -24.99 -54.39
C ILE A 5 36.57 -23.88 -53.42
N ILE A 6 35.34 -23.38 -53.60
CA ILE A 6 34.66 -22.51 -52.65
C ILE A 6 33.88 -23.44 -51.74
N VAL A 7 34.25 -23.51 -50.46
CA VAL A 7 33.49 -24.20 -49.44
C VAL A 7 32.45 -23.23 -48.91
N LEU A 8 31.19 -23.40 -49.32
CA LEU A 8 30.03 -22.75 -48.74
C LEU A 8 29.67 -23.51 -47.45
N LEU A 9 30.05 -22.97 -46.30
CA LEU A 9 29.64 -23.48 -44.99
C LEU A 9 28.19 -23.03 -44.75
N GLY A 10 27.24 -23.80 -45.25
CA GLY A 10 25.83 -23.68 -44.88
C GLY A 10 25.62 -24.33 -43.52
N CYS A 11 25.61 -23.52 -42.45
CA CYS A 11 25.00 -23.96 -41.19
C CYS A 11 23.49 -24.03 -41.40
N ILE A 12 23.01 -25.23 -41.74
CA ILE A 12 21.62 -25.63 -41.68
C ILE A 12 21.21 -25.52 -40.21
N ALA A 13 20.54 -24.43 -39.84
CA ALA A 13 19.79 -24.37 -38.60
C ALA A 13 18.71 -25.45 -38.71
N ALA A 14 18.85 -26.51 -37.91
CA ALA A 14 17.83 -27.53 -37.75
C ALA A 14 16.55 -26.85 -37.26
N LEU A 15 15.60 -26.65 -38.18
CA LEU A 15 14.20 -26.37 -37.87
C LEU A 15 13.70 -27.56 -37.07
N HIS A 16 13.74 -27.44 -35.74
CA HIS A 16 13.07 -28.36 -34.84
C HIS A 16 11.58 -28.21 -35.11
N GLY A 17 11.01 -29.19 -35.80
CA GLY A 17 9.56 -29.28 -35.98
C GLY A 17 8.93 -29.48 -34.61
N GLN A 18 8.32 -28.43 -34.07
CA GLN A 18 7.44 -28.54 -32.91
C GLN A 18 6.33 -29.52 -33.23
N THR A 19 6.04 -30.41 -32.29
CA THR A 19 4.91 -31.34 -32.41
C THR A 19 3.58 -30.57 -32.39
N ILE A 20 2.52 -31.16 -32.95
CA ILE A 20 1.18 -30.54 -32.99
C ILE A 20 0.67 -30.26 -31.57
N GLU A 21 1.07 -31.10 -30.61
CA GLU A 21 0.75 -30.96 -29.19
C GLU A 21 1.45 -29.74 -28.56
N GLU A 22 2.75 -29.55 -28.80
CA GLU A 22 3.50 -28.36 -28.35
C GLU A 22 2.98 -27.05 -28.97
N LYS A 23 2.55 -27.08 -30.24
CA LYS A 23 1.89 -25.91 -30.87
C LYS A 23 0.50 -25.64 -30.30
N ARG A 24 -0.24 -26.68 -29.92
CA ARG A 24 -1.56 -26.55 -29.30
C ARG A 24 -1.44 -25.98 -27.88
N ASP A 25 -0.46 -26.45 -27.11
CA ASP A 25 -0.21 -25.96 -25.75
C ASP A 25 0.35 -24.53 -25.77
N ALA A 26 1.22 -24.19 -26.72
CA ALA A 26 1.67 -22.81 -26.92
C ALA A 26 0.51 -21.88 -27.33
N LEU A 27 -0.44 -22.34 -28.16
CA LEU A 27 -1.63 -21.59 -28.54
C LEU A 27 -2.63 -21.44 -27.38
N LEU A 28 -2.76 -22.46 -26.52
CA LEU A 28 -3.59 -22.40 -25.32
C LEU A 28 -3.01 -21.39 -24.33
N LEU A 29 -1.71 -21.46 -24.04
CA LEU A 29 -1.01 -20.48 -23.20
C LEU A 29 -1.13 -19.06 -23.75
N GLN A 30 -1.01 -18.86 -25.07
CA GLN A 30 -1.18 -17.53 -25.69
C GLN A 30 -2.62 -17.02 -25.59
N LYS A 31 -3.60 -17.93 -25.62
CA LYS A 31 -5.01 -17.59 -25.54
C LYS A 31 -5.41 -17.27 -24.10
N GLU A 32 -4.95 -18.06 -23.13
CA GLU A 32 -5.09 -17.81 -21.70
C GLU A 32 -4.42 -16.48 -21.30
N GLU A 33 -3.21 -16.21 -21.79
CA GLU A 33 -2.52 -14.95 -21.53
C GLU A 33 -3.27 -13.73 -22.12
N LYS A 34 -3.88 -13.89 -23.30
CA LYS A 34 -4.68 -12.84 -23.93
C LYS A 34 -6.02 -12.61 -23.23
N GLU A 35 -6.67 -13.67 -22.76
CA GLU A 35 -7.90 -13.60 -21.97
C GLU A 35 -7.60 -12.93 -20.61
N LEU A 36 -6.51 -13.30 -19.94
CA LEU A 36 -6.05 -12.67 -18.69
C LEU A 36 -5.75 -11.19 -18.87
N ARG A 37 -5.04 -10.79 -19.94
CA ARG A 37 -4.76 -9.38 -20.26
C ARG A 37 -6.03 -8.57 -20.53
N THR A 38 -7.02 -9.18 -21.19
CA THR A 38 -8.30 -8.50 -21.49
C THR A 38 -9.10 -8.31 -20.20
N PHE A 39 -9.12 -9.33 -19.34
CA PHE A 39 -9.75 -9.28 -18.03
C PHE A 39 -9.09 -8.26 -17.10
N LEU A 40 -7.76 -8.20 -17.06
CA LEU A 40 -7.01 -7.16 -16.34
C LEU A 40 -7.33 -5.74 -16.84
N GLY A 41 -7.54 -5.58 -18.15
CA GLY A 41 -7.98 -4.32 -18.73
C GLY A 41 -9.35 -3.87 -18.20
N GLU A 42 -10.28 -4.82 -18.09
CA GLU A 42 -11.64 -4.58 -17.59
C GLU A 42 -11.64 -4.24 -16.09
N ILE A 43 -10.92 -5.02 -15.25
CA ILE A 43 -10.80 -4.73 -13.82
C ILE A 43 -10.21 -3.35 -13.59
N ASN A 44 -9.12 -3.01 -14.29
CA ASN A 44 -8.49 -1.69 -14.15
C ASN A 44 -9.44 -0.56 -14.58
N HIS A 45 -10.27 -0.79 -15.59
CA HIS A 45 -11.28 0.18 -16.01
C HIS A 45 -12.34 0.38 -14.92
N GLN A 46 -12.84 -0.71 -14.34
CA GLN A 46 -13.84 -0.67 -13.27
C GLN A 46 -13.29 -0.02 -11.99
N LEU A 47 -12.07 -0.38 -11.57
CA LEU A 47 -11.40 0.25 -10.42
C LEU A 47 -11.23 1.76 -10.61
N ARG A 48 -10.83 2.21 -11.81
CA ARG A 48 -10.75 3.66 -12.11
C ARG A 48 -12.10 4.35 -11.99
N LYS A 49 -13.17 3.72 -12.49
CA LYS A 49 -14.52 4.27 -12.42
C LYS A 49 -15.01 4.38 -10.97
N LEU A 50 -14.76 3.35 -10.15
CA LEU A 50 -15.12 3.36 -8.73
C LEU A 50 -14.31 4.39 -7.94
N ARG A 51 -13.01 4.54 -8.22
CA ARG A 51 -12.17 5.57 -7.61
C ARG A 51 -12.64 6.99 -7.93
N LEU A 52 -13.01 7.26 -9.19
CA LEU A 52 -13.61 8.54 -9.58
C LEU A 52 -14.93 8.81 -8.85
N SER A 53 -15.81 7.81 -8.76
CA SER A 53 -17.07 7.95 -8.03
C SER A 53 -16.85 8.18 -6.53
N MET A 54 -15.81 7.58 -5.95
CA MET A 54 -15.42 7.84 -4.57
C MET A 54 -14.93 9.28 -4.38
N GLU A 55 -14.12 9.81 -5.31
CA GLU A 55 -13.66 11.20 -5.28
C GLU A 55 -14.84 12.19 -5.31
N GLU A 56 -15.80 12.00 -6.22
CA GLU A 56 -17.04 12.80 -6.29
C GLU A 56 -17.82 12.78 -4.96
N LYS A 57 -17.88 11.63 -4.29
CA LYS A 57 -18.57 11.51 -2.98
C LYS A 57 -17.82 12.25 -1.87
N TYR A 58 -16.50 12.30 -1.91
CA TYR A 58 -15.70 13.08 -0.96
C TYR A 58 -15.75 14.60 -1.24
N GLU A 59 -15.97 15.01 -2.49
CA GLU A 59 -16.32 16.41 -2.79
C GLU A 59 -17.64 16.80 -2.13
N LEU A 60 -18.66 15.94 -2.18
CA LEU A 60 -19.94 16.14 -1.47
C LEU A 60 -19.76 16.24 0.05
N VAL A 61 -18.83 15.48 0.66
CA VAL A 61 -18.50 15.64 2.08
C VAL A 61 -18.02 17.07 2.39
N ASN A 62 -17.20 17.65 1.51
CA ASN A 62 -16.71 19.02 1.67
C ASN A 62 -17.80 20.08 1.43
N GLU A 63 -18.79 19.80 0.58
CA GLU A 63 -19.97 20.64 0.37
C GLU A 63 -20.89 20.60 1.58
N TYR A 64 -21.24 19.41 2.06
CA TYR A 64 -22.03 19.20 3.27
C TYR A 64 -21.39 19.85 4.50
N HIS A 65 -20.06 19.83 4.57
CA HIS A 65 -19.33 20.52 5.64
C HIS A 65 -19.45 22.05 5.53
N ARG A 66 -19.40 22.60 4.32
CA ARG A 66 -19.57 24.04 4.06
C ARG A 66 -20.99 24.53 4.33
N GLU A 67 -21.99 23.71 4.03
CA GLU A 67 -23.41 24.04 4.16
C GLU A 67 -23.99 23.73 5.55
N GLY A 68 -23.25 23.00 6.39
CA GLY A 68 -23.71 22.64 7.74
C GLY A 68 -24.81 21.57 7.73
N ALA A 69 -24.68 20.59 6.84
CA ALA A 69 -25.61 19.47 6.66
C ALA A 69 -25.92 18.70 7.96
N GLN A 70 -27.08 18.05 7.99
CA GLN A 70 -27.53 17.26 9.15
C GLN A 70 -26.85 15.89 9.23
N GLU A 71 -26.80 15.31 10.43
CA GLU A 71 -26.13 14.03 10.68
C GLU A 71 -26.71 12.86 9.84
N GLU A 72 -28.00 12.90 9.52
CA GLU A 72 -28.66 11.90 8.66
C GLU A 72 -28.10 11.90 7.23
N GLU A 73 -27.77 13.08 6.70
CA GLU A 73 -27.22 13.24 5.34
C GLU A 73 -25.80 12.66 5.25
N TYR A 74 -25.00 12.82 6.32
CA TYR A 74 -23.69 12.17 6.42
C TYR A 74 -23.78 10.66 6.58
N LEU A 75 -24.79 10.15 7.30
CA LEU A 75 -25.00 8.72 7.46
C LEU A 75 -25.33 8.05 6.12
N ASP A 76 -26.17 8.67 5.30
CA ASP A 76 -26.50 8.13 3.99
C ASP A 76 -25.33 8.23 3.00
N LEU A 77 -24.57 9.32 3.04
CA LEU A 77 -23.34 9.45 2.27
C LEU A 77 -22.28 8.41 2.68
N LEU A 78 -22.16 8.11 3.98
CA LEU A 78 -21.26 7.08 4.50
C LEU A 78 -21.67 5.69 4.00
N LYS A 79 -22.96 5.36 3.94
CA LYS A 79 -23.44 4.09 3.36
C LYS A 79 -23.05 3.96 1.89
N ASP A 80 -23.18 5.03 1.12
CA ASP A 80 -22.79 5.07 -0.30
C ASP A 80 -21.27 4.87 -0.46
N VAL A 81 -20.45 5.58 0.31
CA VAL A 81 -18.99 5.43 0.29
C VAL A 81 -18.58 4.01 0.69
N ASN A 82 -19.20 3.45 1.74
CA ASN A 82 -18.93 2.07 2.16
C ASN A 82 -19.44 1.01 1.17
N ARG A 83 -20.42 1.33 0.30
CA ARG A 83 -20.78 0.46 -0.82
C ARG A 83 -19.68 0.47 -1.87
N ILE A 84 -19.21 1.65 -2.29
CA ILE A 84 -18.13 1.79 -3.28
C ILE A 84 -16.85 1.12 -2.78
N ARG A 85 -16.49 1.30 -1.50
CA ARG A 85 -15.34 0.62 -0.89
C ARG A 85 -15.46 -0.90 -0.95
N ARG A 86 -16.65 -1.45 -0.70
CA ARG A 86 -16.88 -2.91 -0.81
C ARG A 86 -16.74 -3.39 -2.25
N GLU A 87 -17.29 -2.66 -3.22
CA GLU A 87 -17.15 -3.01 -4.64
C GLU A 87 -15.68 -2.99 -5.10
N ILE A 88 -14.88 -2.00 -4.66
CA ILE A 88 -13.43 -1.97 -4.92
C ILE A 88 -12.77 -3.21 -4.32
N GLN A 89 -13.09 -3.53 -3.06
CA GLN A 89 -12.51 -4.67 -2.36
C GLN A 89 -12.87 -6.01 -3.00
N ASP A 90 -14.11 -6.17 -3.47
CA ASP A 90 -14.56 -7.40 -4.12
C ASP A 90 -13.83 -7.59 -5.46
N LEU A 91 -13.61 -6.52 -6.23
CA LEU A 91 -12.82 -6.55 -7.47
C LEU A 91 -11.33 -6.84 -7.23
N GLU A 92 -10.74 -6.22 -6.21
CA GLU A 92 -9.35 -6.48 -5.81
C GLU A 92 -9.18 -7.92 -5.33
N LYS A 93 -10.16 -8.45 -4.61
CA LYS A 93 -10.17 -9.84 -4.16
C LYS A 93 -10.36 -10.80 -5.32
N GLU A 94 -11.27 -10.54 -6.24
CA GLU A 94 -11.48 -11.37 -7.43
C GLU A 94 -10.20 -11.44 -8.27
N TRP A 95 -9.52 -10.30 -8.44
CA TRP A 95 -8.20 -10.24 -9.07
C TRP A 95 -7.16 -11.07 -8.30
N HIS A 96 -7.07 -10.89 -6.98
CA HIS A 96 -6.12 -11.59 -6.13
C HIS A 96 -6.34 -13.10 -6.18
N ASP A 97 -7.58 -13.56 -6.03
CA ASP A 97 -7.96 -14.97 -6.09
C ASP A 97 -7.59 -15.58 -7.45
N LEU A 98 -7.80 -14.85 -8.56
CA LEU A 98 -7.37 -15.29 -9.89
C LEU A 98 -5.85 -15.31 -10.05
N ALA A 99 -5.14 -14.31 -9.54
CA ALA A 99 -3.68 -14.22 -9.59
C ALA A 99 -3.00 -15.31 -8.75
N VAL A 100 -3.54 -15.64 -7.58
CA VAL A 100 -3.07 -16.72 -6.68
C VAL A 100 -3.42 -18.11 -7.23
N THR A 101 -4.58 -18.25 -7.87
CA THR A 101 -4.97 -19.53 -8.49
C THR A 101 -4.07 -19.87 -9.69
N GLU A 102 -3.67 -18.87 -10.48
CA GLU A 102 -2.69 -19.00 -11.57
C GLU A 102 -1.25 -19.12 -11.03
N SER A 103 -0.92 -18.41 -9.95
CA SER A 103 0.40 -18.43 -9.29
C SER A 103 0.37 -19.36 -8.09
N LYS A 104 0.38 -20.67 -8.31
CA LYS A 104 0.54 -21.65 -7.22
C LYS A 104 1.88 -21.44 -6.48
N LYS A 105 1.84 -20.63 -5.43
CA LYS A 105 2.66 -20.57 -4.20
C LYS A 105 2.76 -19.11 -3.73
N GLU A 106 1.89 -18.73 -2.80
CA GLU A 106 2.23 -18.18 -1.46
C GLU A 106 1.02 -17.47 -0.85
N ASP A 107 0.98 -17.53 0.48
CA ASP A 107 -0.15 -17.43 1.40
C ASP A 107 -0.84 -16.06 1.53
N GLU A 108 -2.14 -16.17 1.82
CA GLU A 108 -2.97 -15.36 2.72
C GLU A 108 -3.29 -13.88 2.38
N GLY A 109 -4.53 -13.50 2.75
CA GLY A 109 -5.22 -12.27 2.37
C GLY A 109 -4.58 -11.00 2.91
N TYR A 110 -3.65 -10.47 2.13
CA TYR A 110 -2.89 -9.27 2.43
C TYR A 110 -3.03 -8.25 1.30
N ALA A 111 -3.19 -6.97 1.67
CA ALA A 111 -3.18 -5.89 0.70
C ALA A 111 -1.72 -5.63 0.27
N LEU A 112 -1.40 -5.89 -1.00
CA LEU A 112 -0.11 -5.58 -1.60
C LEU A 112 -0.11 -4.12 -2.02
N TRP A 113 0.87 -3.33 -1.58
CA TRP A 113 0.96 -1.91 -1.92
C TRP A 113 2.15 -1.66 -2.85
N ASP A 114 1.85 -1.54 -4.13
CA ASP A 114 2.81 -1.12 -5.15
C ASP A 114 2.23 0.07 -5.92
N GLN A 115 2.43 1.28 -5.39
CA GLN A 115 2.18 2.52 -6.13
C GLN A 115 3.30 3.52 -5.89
N GLU A 116 3.91 4.01 -6.98
CA GLU A 116 5.13 4.80 -6.99
C GLU A 116 4.99 6.20 -6.35
N GLU A 117 3.77 6.77 -6.28
CA GLU A 117 3.42 8.00 -5.54
C GLU A 117 1.92 8.00 -5.22
N THR A 118 1.52 8.21 -3.94
CA THR A 118 0.09 8.40 -3.59
C THR A 118 -0.11 9.71 -2.83
N THR A 119 -1.22 10.40 -3.06
CA THR A 119 -1.55 11.58 -2.25
C THR A 119 -2.12 11.15 -0.91
N LEU A 120 -1.95 11.98 0.12
CA LEU A 120 -2.52 11.65 1.43
C LEU A 120 -4.06 11.51 1.38
N SER A 121 -4.72 12.28 0.52
CA SER A 121 -6.16 12.14 0.28
C SER A 121 -6.55 10.76 -0.25
N GLN A 122 -5.79 10.21 -1.20
CA GLN A 122 -6.01 8.86 -1.72
C GLN A 122 -5.87 7.82 -0.62
N LEU A 123 -4.85 7.96 0.24
CA LEU A 123 -4.65 7.08 1.40
C LEU A 123 -5.87 7.06 2.34
N ILE A 124 -6.44 8.23 2.63
CA ILE A 124 -7.61 8.35 3.51
C ILE A 124 -8.88 7.83 2.84
N MET A 125 -9.02 8.03 1.53
CA MET A 125 -10.17 7.54 0.78
C MET A 125 -10.20 6.01 0.74
N GLU A 126 -9.07 5.40 0.39
CA GLU A 126 -8.93 3.95 0.23
C GLU A 126 -8.92 3.22 1.58
N TYR A 127 -8.27 3.80 2.59
CA TYR A 127 -8.01 3.10 3.84
C TYR A 127 -8.43 3.83 5.12
N GLY A 128 -9.11 4.97 5.01
CA GLY A 128 -9.76 5.59 6.17
C GLY A 128 -10.78 4.65 6.78
N SER A 129 -11.09 4.88 8.07
CA SER A 129 -12.08 4.07 8.78
C SER A 129 -13.39 3.94 8.00
N SER A 130 -13.99 2.75 8.06
CA SER A 130 -15.33 2.50 7.50
C SER A 130 -16.44 3.19 8.31
N ASP A 131 -16.12 3.68 9.51
CA ASP A 131 -17.09 4.28 10.43
C ASP A 131 -17.17 5.81 10.29
N PHE A 132 -16.23 6.43 9.57
CA PHE A 132 -16.11 7.88 9.50
C PHE A 132 -15.82 8.39 8.08
N LEU A 133 -16.46 9.48 7.72
CA LEU A 133 -16.12 10.33 6.57
C LEU A 133 -15.06 11.35 6.99
N TYR A 134 -14.09 11.59 6.12
CA TYR A 134 -12.98 12.50 6.40
C TYR A 134 -13.14 13.80 5.60
N VAL A 135 -13.20 14.92 6.30
CA VAL A 135 -13.13 16.27 5.72
C VAL A 135 -11.65 16.62 5.58
N VAL A 136 -11.18 16.73 4.33
CA VAL A 136 -9.77 16.99 4.01
C VAL A 136 -9.62 18.45 3.56
N PRO A 137 -8.89 19.30 4.30
CA PRO A 137 -8.70 20.68 3.91
C PRO A 137 -7.73 20.79 2.70
N PRO A 138 -7.84 21.87 1.89
CA PRO A 138 -7.07 22.02 0.65
C PRO A 138 -5.56 22.01 0.85
N GLU A 139 -5.08 22.46 2.01
CA GLU A 139 -3.66 22.44 2.37
C GLU A 139 -3.12 21.01 2.54
N VAL A 140 -3.98 20.07 2.96
CA VAL A 140 -3.65 18.65 3.15
C VAL A 140 -3.80 17.87 1.84
N LEU A 141 -4.72 18.27 0.96
CA LEU A 141 -4.95 17.65 -0.35
C LEU A 141 -3.71 17.66 -1.25
N ALA A 142 -2.89 18.71 -1.17
CA ALA A 142 -1.68 18.86 -1.99
C ALA A 142 -0.44 18.14 -1.43
N MET A 143 -0.52 17.54 -0.24
CA MET A 143 0.60 16.82 0.35
C MET A 143 0.80 15.48 -0.34
N LYS A 144 1.94 15.35 -1.02
CA LYS A 144 2.42 14.10 -1.60
C LYS A 144 3.08 13.26 -0.52
N LEU A 145 2.74 11.97 -0.48
CA LEU A 145 3.44 10.98 0.34
C LEU A 145 4.12 9.98 -0.59
N HIS A 146 5.41 9.78 -0.37
CA HIS A 146 6.15 8.70 -1.02
C HIS A 146 6.07 7.49 -0.12
N MET A 147 5.42 6.46 -0.61
CA MET A 147 4.70 5.57 0.27
C MET A 147 4.76 4.20 -0.39
N HIS A 148 5.69 3.37 0.09
CA HIS A 148 6.02 2.08 -0.50
C HIS A 148 6.14 1.09 0.64
N SER A 149 5.18 0.17 0.80
CA SER A 149 5.36 -0.91 1.75
C SER A 149 4.84 -2.22 1.21
N ASP A 150 5.72 -3.21 1.18
CA ASP A 150 5.38 -4.60 0.90
C ASP A 150 4.70 -5.28 2.11
N ILE A 151 4.00 -4.52 2.97
CA ILE A 151 3.49 -5.02 4.24
C ILE A 151 2.08 -5.57 4.12
N PRO A 152 1.92 -6.87 4.40
CA PRO A 152 0.65 -7.40 4.86
C PRO A 152 0.17 -6.80 6.20
N ILE A 153 -0.61 -5.71 6.23
CA ILE A 153 -1.15 -5.14 7.49
C ILE A 153 -2.61 -5.59 7.71
N PRO A 154 -2.93 -6.21 8.86
CA PRO A 154 -4.32 -6.53 9.22
C PRO A 154 -5.18 -5.25 9.24
N ARG A 155 -6.34 -5.27 8.57
CA ARG A 155 -7.20 -4.08 8.40
C ARG A 155 -7.65 -3.46 9.73
N GLU A 156 -7.85 -4.26 10.76
CA GLU A 156 -8.17 -3.81 12.12
C GLU A 156 -7.11 -2.91 12.75
N SER A 157 -5.85 -3.08 12.36
CA SER A 157 -4.71 -2.30 12.83
C SER A 157 -4.42 -1.06 11.96
N TRP A 158 -5.20 -0.88 10.89
CA TRP A 158 -4.91 0.15 9.90
C TRP A 158 -5.30 1.56 10.37
N ASN A 159 -6.41 1.69 11.09
CA ASN A 159 -6.84 2.99 11.63
C ASN A 159 -5.78 3.60 12.54
N ASP A 160 -5.21 2.79 13.43
CA ASP A 160 -4.15 3.22 14.35
C ASP A 160 -2.89 3.64 13.59
N LEU A 161 -2.49 2.87 12.58
CA LEU A 161 -1.34 3.20 11.75
C LEU A 161 -1.55 4.50 10.96
N LEU A 162 -2.73 4.66 10.36
CA LEU A 162 -3.09 5.87 9.62
C LEU A 162 -3.04 7.11 10.52
N GLU A 163 -3.58 7.01 11.75
CA GLU A 163 -3.51 8.09 12.74
C GLU A 163 -2.06 8.45 13.11
N ILE A 164 -1.19 7.45 13.30
CA ILE A 164 0.23 7.67 13.60
C ILE A 164 0.94 8.33 12.42
N ILE A 165 0.72 7.86 11.19
CA ILE A 165 1.33 8.42 9.97
C ILE A 165 0.88 9.87 9.80
N LEU A 166 -0.42 10.14 9.94
CA LEU A 166 -0.98 11.49 9.84
C LEU A 166 -0.35 12.41 10.89
N ALA A 167 -0.30 11.98 12.15
CA ALA A 167 0.26 12.77 13.23
C ALA A 167 1.74 13.13 12.98
N HIS A 168 2.53 12.18 12.49
CA HIS A 168 3.93 12.44 12.15
C HIS A 168 4.10 13.34 10.92
N ASN A 169 3.18 13.28 9.96
CA ASN A 169 3.13 14.23 8.84
C ASN A 169 2.54 15.60 9.25
N GLY A 170 2.36 15.85 10.55
CA GLY A 170 1.85 17.12 11.07
C GLY A 170 0.36 17.28 10.86
N ILE A 171 -0.40 16.18 10.76
CA ILE A 171 -1.85 16.20 10.54
C ILE A 171 -2.54 15.52 11.71
N GLY A 172 -3.35 16.28 12.43
CA GLY A 172 -4.23 15.77 13.46
C GLY A 172 -5.60 15.42 12.91
N ILE A 173 -6.31 14.57 13.65
CA ILE A 173 -7.70 14.19 13.36
C ILE A 173 -8.59 14.73 14.48
N LYS A 174 -9.63 15.47 14.13
CA LYS A 174 -10.63 15.98 15.06
C LYS A 174 -11.99 15.40 14.71
N GLN A 175 -12.65 14.76 15.67
CA GLN A 175 -14.03 14.33 15.46
C GLN A 175 -14.98 15.54 15.46
N LEU A 176 -15.78 15.68 14.41
CA LEU A 176 -16.78 16.73 14.30
C LEU A 176 -18.15 16.26 14.77
N ASN A 177 -18.56 15.05 14.35
CA ASN A 177 -19.79 14.41 14.79
C ASN A 177 -19.62 12.88 14.84
N ALA A 178 -20.72 12.14 15.01
CA ALA A 178 -20.70 10.67 15.12
C ALA A 178 -20.14 9.96 13.87
N TYR A 179 -20.21 10.58 12.70
CA TYR A 179 -19.89 9.97 11.39
C TYR A 179 -18.81 10.73 10.60
N THR A 180 -18.28 11.84 11.12
CA THR A 180 -17.32 12.69 10.41
C THR A 180 -16.15 13.10 11.28
N ARG A 181 -14.98 13.09 10.65
CA ARG A 181 -13.71 13.52 11.21
C ARG A 181 -13.09 14.56 10.28
N GLN A 182 -12.53 15.62 10.82
CA GLN A 182 -11.82 16.65 10.08
C GLN A 182 -10.32 16.52 10.32
N LEU A 183 -9.57 16.59 9.23
CA LEU A 183 -8.12 16.67 9.28
C LEU A 183 -7.69 18.11 9.46
N TYR A 184 -6.63 18.34 10.23
CA TYR A 184 -6.09 19.68 10.47
C TYR A 184 -4.58 19.63 10.62
N ILE A 185 -3.90 20.71 10.22
CA ILE A 185 -2.45 20.81 10.35
C ILE A 185 -2.08 21.15 11.80
N LEU A 186 -1.19 20.36 12.39
CA LEU A 186 -0.57 20.58 13.68
C LEU A 186 0.50 21.66 13.54
N LYS A 187 0.49 22.66 14.43
CA LYS A 187 1.47 23.77 14.44
C LYS A 187 2.87 23.38 14.94
N GLN A 188 3.12 22.11 15.25
CA GLN A 188 4.41 21.62 15.74
C GLN A 188 5.31 21.20 14.57
N ASP A 189 6.62 21.19 14.80
CA ASP A 189 7.63 20.87 13.78
C ASP A 189 7.23 19.64 12.97
N LEU A 190 7.17 19.81 11.65
CA LEU A 190 6.87 18.78 10.68
C LEU A 190 7.99 17.73 10.74
N VAL A 191 7.72 16.65 11.44
CA VAL A 191 8.58 15.48 11.49
C VAL A 191 8.10 14.52 10.40
N ALA A 192 8.09 15.02 9.16
CA ALA A 192 7.55 14.31 8.01
C ALA A 192 8.20 12.92 7.91
N VAL A 193 7.35 11.89 7.86
CA VAL A 193 7.81 10.53 7.58
C VAL A 193 7.88 10.42 6.07
N ASP A 194 9.10 10.27 5.56
CA ASP A 194 9.35 10.17 4.13
C ASP A 194 8.84 8.84 3.58
N GLN A 195 8.96 7.73 4.34
CA GLN A 195 8.68 6.37 3.87
C GLN A 195 8.24 5.43 5.00
N ILE A 196 7.43 4.42 4.68
CA ILE A 196 7.03 3.35 5.62
C ILE A 196 7.63 2.05 5.15
N LEU A 197 8.39 1.35 5.98
CA LEU A 197 9.18 0.18 5.56
C LEU A 197 8.94 -0.99 6.51
N ASN A 198 9.19 -2.22 6.08
CA ASN A 198 9.16 -3.41 6.93
C ASN A 198 10.34 -4.35 6.70
N ASN A 199 10.96 -4.27 5.54
CA ASN A 199 12.09 -5.10 5.20
C ASN A 199 13.40 -4.34 5.50
N PRO A 200 14.36 -4.96 6.22
CA PRO A 200 15.69 -4.39 6.35
C PRO A 200 16.38 -4.12 5.00
N HIS A 201 16.06 -4.87 3.96
CA HIS A 201 16.62 -4.63 2.63
C HIS A 201 16.15 -3.31 1.98
N ASP A 202 14.93 -2.86 2.27
CA ASP A 202 14.41 -1.62 1.70
C ASP A 202 15.00 -0.39 2.41
N LEU A 203 15.37 -0.53 3.69
CA LEU A 203 16.16 0.49 4.38
C LEU A 203 17.43 0.84 3.60
N LEU A 204 18.09 -0.12 2.94
CA LEU A 204 19.32 0.13 2.16
C LEU A 204 19.11 1.14 1.03
N ARG A 205 17.91 1.21 0.44
CA ARG A 205 17.56 2.11 -0.67
C ARG A 205 17.26 3.54 -0.21
N VAL A 206 17.05 3.75 1.08
CA VAL A 206 16.67 5.04 1.66
C VAL A 206 17.90 5.85 2.10
N SER A 207 17.81 7.18 2.00
CA SER A 207 18.85 8.08 2.49
C SER A 207 19.03 7.92 4.01
N PRO A 208 20.27 7.91 4.55
CA PRO A 208 20.54 7.74 5.98
C PRO A 208 19.79 8.71 6.90
N LYS A 209 19.56 9.94 6.42
CA LYS A 209 18.87 11.01 7.15
C LYS A 209 17.35 11.05 6.94
N SER A 210 16.83 10.29 5.98
CA SER A 210 15.40 10.23 5.74
C SER A 210 14.69 9.60 6.91
N ARG A 211 13.54 10.16 7.25
CA ARG A 211 12.75 9.69 8.37
C ARG A 211 11.79 8.63 7.90
N VAL A 212 11.83 7.47 8.54
CA VAL A 212 11.05 6.30 8.14
C VAL A 212 10.15 5.84 9.28
N ALA A 213 8.99 5.30 8.92
CA ALA A 213 8.14 4.51 9.81
C ALA A 213 8.39 3.03 9.51
N TYR A 214 9.22 2.38 10.33
CA TYR A 214 9.56 0.99 10.15
C TYR A 214 8.63 0.08 10.97
N VAL A 215 7.90 -0.80 10.31
CA VAL A 215 6.95 -1.74 10.90
C VAL A 215 7.63 -3.08 11.11
N PHE A 216 7.96 -3.37 12.36
CA PHE A 216 8.52 -4.63 12.81
C PHE A 216 7.40 -5.62 13.19
N SER A 217 7.49 -6.86 12.70
CA SER A 217 6.49 -7.91 12.94
C SER A 217 7.13 -9.07 13.73
N PRO A 218 7.25 -8.97 15.07
CA PRO A 218 7.75 -10.06 15.89
C PRO A 218 6.72 -11.19 16.03
N PRO A 219 7.13 -12.41 16.44
CA PRO A 219 6.18 -13.46 16.83
C PRO A 219 5.21 -12.97 17.92
N PRO A 220 3.90 -13.32 17.87
CA PRO A 220 2.90 -12.80 18.78
C PRO A 220 3.23 -13.00 20.26
N GLU A 221 3.93 -14.07 20.61
CA GLU A 221 4.32 -14.38 21.99
C GLU A 221 5.36 -13.39 22.53
N ARG A 222 6.10 -12.70 21.65
CA ARG A 222 7.25 -11.85 22.01
C ARG A 222 6.97 -10.36 21.91
N ILE A 223 5.82 -9.92 21.39
CA ILE A 223 5.51 -8.51 21.14
C ILE A 223 5.80 -7.62 22.34
N LYS A 224 5.35 -8.00 23.55
CA LYS A 224 5.58 -7.18 24.75
C LYS A 224 7.06 -7.04 25.08
N GLY A 225 7.84 -8.12 24.95
CA GLY A 225 9.28 -8.10 25.20
C GLY A 225 10.03 -7.27 24.15
N VAL A 226 9.67 -7.42 22.88
CA VAL A 226 10.26 -6.65 21.78
C VAL A 226 9.91 -5.17 21.86
N SER A 227 8.65 -4.84 22.19
CA SER A 227 8.23 -3.45 22.37
C SER A 227 8.98 -2.79 23.53
N GLN A 228 9.11 -3.48 24.67
CA GLN A 228 9.91 -3.00 25.81
C GLN A 228 11.40 -2.87 25.46
N PHE A 229 11.94 -3.76 24.64
CA PHE A 229 13.30 -3.67 24.15
C PHE A 229 13.49 -2.37 23.36
N PHE A 230 12.68 -2.13 22.32
CA PHE A 230 12.81 -0.92 21.52
C PHE A 230 12.55 0.36 22.34
N GLU A 231 11.58 0.36 23.25
CA GLU A 231 11.36 1.49 24.17
C GLU A 231 12.56 1.77 25.09
N ARG A 232 13.33 0.75 25.46
CA ARG A 232 14.50 0.90 26.33
C ARG A 232 15.75 1.37 25.60
N PHE A 233 15.93 0.96 24.34
CA PHE A 233 17.14 1.22 23.57
C PHE A 233 17.01 2.39 22.59
N ARG A 234 15.81 2.95 22.42
CA ARG A 234 15.56 4.11 21.55
C ARG A 234 16.15 5.41 22.09
N ASP A 235 16.43 6.35 21.19
CA ASP A 235 16.58 7.76 21.56
C ASP A 235 15.18 8.35 21.84
N PRO A 236 14.86 8.77 23.09
CA PRO A 236 13.54 9.26 23.44
C PRO A 236 13.15 10.57 22.75
N LYS A 237 14.11 11.32 22.19
CA LYS A 237 13.86 12.58 21.48
C LYS A 237 13.61 12.38 19.99
N MET A 238 14.20 11.35 19.39
CA MET A 238 14.26 11.18 17.94
C MET A 238 13.51 9.95 17.44
N THR A 239 13.26 8.98 18.31
CA THR A 239 12.67 7.69 17.95
C THR A 239 11.41 7.46 18.75
N PHE A 240 10.33 7.11 18.05
CA PHE A 240 9.04 6.80 18.65
C PHE A 240 8.71 5.34 18.35
N VAL A 241 8.24 4.61 19.36
CA VAL A 241 7.86 3.20 19.22
C VAL A 241 6.39 3.09 19.60
N TYR A 242 5.60 2.51 18.70
CA TYR A 242 4.17 2.31 18.90
C TYR A 242 3.83 0.83 18.72
N GLN A 243 3.01 0.29 19.60
CA GLN A 243 2.41 -1.02 19.38
C GLN A 243 1.16 -0.85 18.53
N VAL A 244 1.12 -1.55 17.38
CA VAL A 244 0.02 -1.50 16.41
C VAL A 244 -0.48 -2.93 16.21
N GLY A 245 -1.50 -3.33 16.96
CA GLY A 245 -1.97 -4.71 16.99
C GLY A 245 -0.88 -5.71 17.42
N TYR A 246 -0.57 -6.66 16.53
CA TYR A 246 0.52 -7.64 16.71
C TYR A 246 1.88 -7.18 16.15
N LYS A 247 1.98 -5.91 15.75
CA LYS A 247 3.18 -5.31 15.15
C LYS A 247 3.69 -4.14 15.99
N ILE A 248 4.89 -3.70 15.67
CA ILE A 248 5.55 -2.57 16.32
C ILE A 248 5.98 -1.58 15.24
N ALA A 249 5.48 -0.35 15.30
CA ALA A 249 5.90 0.73 14.42
C ALA A 249 7.00 1.56 15.09
N ILE A 250 8.14 1.73 14.43
CA ILE A 250 9.29 2.51 14.89
C ILE A 250 9.46 3.71 13.96
N ILE A 251 9.36 4.91 14.48
CA ILE A 251 9.42 6.15 13.69
C ILE A 251 10.68 6.93 14.05
N SER A 252 11.67 6.90 13.16
CA SER A 252 12.95 7.59 13.34
C SER A 252 13.72 7.76 12.03
N SER A 253 14.93 8.31 12.08
CA SER A 253 15.81 8.28 10.91
C SER A 253 16.19 6.85 10.55
N LYS A 254 16.46 6.57 9.27
CA LYS A 254 16.97 5.28 8.81
C LYS A 254 18.14 4.79 9.67
N GLU A 255 19.14 5.66 9.90
CA GLU A 255 20.33 5.29 10.69
C GLU A 255 19.97 4.77 12.09
N GLU A 256 18.95 5.35 12.73
CA GLU A 256 18.57 4.97 14.09
C GLU A 256 17.74 3.69 14.10
N VAL A 257 16.87 3.51 13.09
CA VAL A 257 16.16 2.25 12.89
C VAL A 257 17.15 1.11 12.63
N GLU A 258 18.13 1.29 11.74
CA GLU A 258 19.16 0.27 11.46
C GLU A 258 19.96 -0.09 12.71
N LYS A 259 20.34 0.89 13.54
CA LYS A 259 21.01 0.63 14.83
C LYS A 259 20.12 -0.20 15.76
N LEU A 260 18.84 0.15 15.90
CA LEU A 260 17.92 -0.57 16.78
C LEU A 260 17.69 -2.00 16.32
N LEU A 261 17.55 -2.23 15.01
CA LEU A 261 17.42 -3.57 14.44
C LEU A 261 18.70 -4.38 14.64
N THR A 262 19.88 -3.79 14.40
CA THR A 262 21.17 -4.45 14.64
C THR A 262 21.35 -4.82 16.11
N LEU A 263 20.95 -3.94 17.03
CA LEU A 263 20.98 -4.22 18.47
C LEU A 263 20.03 -5.36 18.85
N TYR A 264 18.87 -5.44 18.22
CA TYR A 264 17.91 -6.52 18.45
C TYR A 264 18.42 -7.86 17.92
N GLU A 265 19.05 -7.89 16.73
CA GLU A 265 19.64 -9.11 16.16
C GLU A 265 20.85 -9.63 16.96
N ALA A 266 21.54 -8.75 17.68
CA ALA A 266 22.70 -9.09 18.50
C ALA A 266 22.34 -9.71 19.87
N VAL A 267 21.06 -9.71 20.27
CA VAL A 267 20.55 -10.16 21.58
C VAL A 267 19.78 -11.47 21.45
#